data_AF-A0A5E6T5P8-F1
#
_entry.id   AF-A0A5E6T5P8-F1
#
_cell.length_a   1.000
_cell.length_b   1.000
_cell.length_c   1.000
_cell.angle_alpha   90.00
_cell.angle_beta   90.00
_cell.angle_gamma   90.00
#
_symmetry.space_group_name_H-M   'P 1'
#
loop_
_entity.id
_entity.type
_entity.pdbx_description
1 polymer ?
#
loop_
_entity_poly.entity_id
_entity_poly.type
_entity_poly.pdbx_seq_one_letter_code
_entity_poly.pdbx_strand_id
1 'polypeptide(L)'
;MQRYAGSYRFGELVVYEDGTRSNLVFDDYDDAQFAWRYPDLTEQVLYTAQVVAHTVRIEMADEARVLVIFQRAQERLKEVLEMPDQDANRVIRSLKENGWQVSGKLKKAYPQLEVIHLAERVVEAVRSAFQDQELGSGDD
;
A
#
# COMPACT_ATOMS: atom_id res chain seq x y z
N MET A 1 -30.16 13.21 23.16
CA MET A 1 -30.93 12.04 22.69
C MET A 1 -32.17 11.76 23.52
N GLN A 2 -32.13 11.70 24.87
CA GLN A 2 -33.33 11.45 25.69
C GLN A 2 -34.48 12.46 25.47
N ARG A 3 -34.16 13.72 25.15
CA ARG A 3 -35.14 14.79 24.85
C ARG A 3 -36.09 14.44 23.68
N TYR A 4 -35.62 13.69 22.68
CA TYR A 4 -36.39 13.36 21.48
C TYR A 4 -36.95 11.93 21.51
N ALA A 5 -36.96 11.28 22.68
CA ALA A 5 -37.36 9.88 22.77
C ALA A 5 -38.82 9.61 22.35
N GLY A 6 -39.69 10.62 22.46
CA GLY A 6 -41.08 10.56 21.99
C GLY A 6 -41.29 11.11 20.58
N SER A 7 -40.24 11.69 19.97
CA SER A 7 -40.33 12.44 18.71
C SER A 7 -40.01 11.60 17.48
N TYR A 8 -39.77 10.29 17.67
CA TYR A 8 -39.53 9.35 16.59
C TYR A 8 -40.49 8.16 16.68
N ARG A 9 -40.91 7.66 15.52
CA ARG A 9 -41.68 6.43 15.39
C ARG A 9 -41.30 5.71 14.11
N PHE A 10 -41.68 4.43 14.03
CA PHE A 10 -41.60 3.68 12.79
C PHE A 10 -43.01 3.54 12.20
N GLY A 11 -43.18 3.97 10.95
CA GLY A 11 -44.43 3.94 10.21
C GLY A 11 -44.38 2.98 9.02
N GLU A 12 -45.10 3.31 7.96
CA GLU A 12 -44.99 2.62 6.68
C GLU A 12 -43.67 2.96 5.98
N LEU A 13 -43.18 2.04 5.17
CA LEU A 13 -41.92 2.21 4.45
C LEU A 13 -42.13 3.16 3.26
N VAL A 14 -41.48 4.33 3.30
CA VAL A 14 -41.56 5.35 2.26
C VAL A 14 -40.22 5.45 1.52
N VAL A 15 -40.28 5.84 0.24
CA VAL A 15 -39.11 6.17 -0.58
C VAL A 15 -38.95 7.69 -0.57
N TYR A 16 -37.81 8.19 -0.09
CA TYR A 16 -37.49 9.61 -0.07
C TYR A 16 -36.87 10.08 -1.39
N GLU A 17 -36.73 11.40 -1.57
CA GLU A 17 -36.24 12.03 -2.81
C GLU A 17 -34.82 11.57 -3.20
N ASP A 18 -33.99 11.23 -2.22
CA ASP A 18 -32.64 10.68 -2.41
C ASP A 18 -32.63 9.18 -2.77
N GLY A 19 -33.81 8.56 -2.88
CA GLY A 19 -33.99 7.12 -3.10
C GLY A 19 -33.85 6.27 -1.85
N THR A 20 -33.56 6.87 -0.68
CA THR A 20 -33.47 6.15 0.58
C THR A 20 -34.85 5.62 0.96
N ARG A 21 -34.92 4.32 1.28
CA ARG A 21 -36.14 3.69 1.79
C ARG A 21 -36.07 3.67 3.30
N SER A 22 -36.99 4.37 3.95
CA SER A 22 -37.03 4.44 5.41
C SER A 22 -38.47 4.50 5.89
N ASN A 23 -38.71 3.84 7.02
CA ASN A 23 -39.96 3.92 7.76
C ASN A 23 -39.80 4.74 9.05
N LEU A 24 -38.62 5.33 9.28
CA LEU A 24 -38.39 6.23 10.41
C LEU A 24 -39.09 7.56 10.12
N VAL A 25 -39.98 7.96 11.02
CA VAL A 25 -40.63 9.27 11.03
C VAL A 25 -40.16 10.02 12.27
N PHE A 26 -39.69 11.24 12.07
CA PHE A 26 -39.23 12.12 13.13
C PHE A 26 -39.98 13.45 13.03
N ASP A 27 -40.58 13.92 14.13
CA ASP A 27 -41.47 15.08 14.08
C ASP A 27 -40.75 16.40 14.43
N ASP A 28 -39.68 16.35 15.23
CA ASP A 28 -39.01 17.55 15.76
C ASP A 28 -37.79 17.99 14.92
N TYR A 29 -37.90 17.92 13.59
CA TYR A 29 -36.78 18.19 12.68
C TYR A 29 -36.16 19.58 12.87
N ASP A 30 -36.98 20.63 13.01
CA ASP A 30 -36.51 22.02 13.15
C ASP A 30 -35.69 22.24 14.44
N ASP A 31 -36.11 21.61 15.55
CA ASP A 31 -35.36 21.65 16.80
C ASP A 31 -34.11 20.78 16.71
N ALA A 32 -34.19 19.55 16.20
CA ALA A 32 -33.02 18.65 16.16
C ALA A 32 -32.02 18.99 15.04
N GLN A 33 -32.33 19.92 14.14
CA GLN A 33 -31.57 20.17 12.91
C GLN A 33 -30.09 20.44 13.16
N PHE A 34 -29.76 21.18 14.21
CA PHE A 34 -28.37 21.49 14.54
C PHE A 34 -27.52 20.26 14.87
N ALA A 35 -28.15 19.16 15.33
CA ALA A 35 -27.43 17.95 15.72
C ALA A 35 -26.94 17.13 14.50
N TRP A 36 -27.52 17.32 13.32
CA TRP A 36 -27.21 16.51 12.13
C TRP A 36 -26.97 17.31 10.85
N ARG A 37 -27.43 18.57 10.76
CA ARG A 37 -27.25 19.41 9.56
C ARG A 37 -25.84 20.00 9.46
N TYR A 38 -25.27 20.38 10.59
CA TYR A 38 -23.90 20.93 10.68
C TYR A 38 -23.15 20.27 11.83
N PRO A 39 -22.93 18.93 11.78
CA PRO A 39 -22.13 18.27 12.79
C PRO A 39 -20.73 18.88 12.76
N ASP A 40 -20.19 19.20 13.94
CA ASP A 40 -18.78 19.55 14.04
C ASP A 40 -17.96 18.29 13.78
N LEU A 41 -17.39 18.22 12.57
CA LEU A 41 -16.54 17.12 12.13
C LEU A 41 -15.05 17.50 12.14
N THR A 42 -14.68 18.56 12.87
CA THR A 42 -13.31 19.10 12.88
C THR A 42 -12.30 18.02 13.23
N GLU A 43 -12.55 17.24 14.29
CA GLU A 43 -11.65 16.15 14.71
C GLU A 43 -11.49 15.06 13.64
N GLN A 44 -12.58 14.67 12.98
CA GLN A 44 -12.57 13.66 11.92
C GLN A 44 -11.79 14.15 10.71
N VAL A 45 -12.00 15.40 10.29
CA VAL A 45 -11.31 16.01 9.16
C VAL A 45 -9.81 16.17 9.47
N LEU A 46 -9.46 16.62 10.68
CA LEU A 46 -8.06 16.73 11.11
C LEU A 46 -7.36 15.38 11.12
N TYR A 47 -8.02 14.35 11.65
CA TYR A 47 -7.49 12.99 11.64
C TYR A 47 -7.28 12.50 10.20
N THR A 48 -8.28 12.62 9.32
CA THR A 48 -8.14 12.22 7.91
C THR A 48 -7.01 12.97 7.21
N ALA A 49 -6.87 14.28 7.44
CA ALA A 49 -5.79 15.07 6.89
C ALA A 49 -4.40 14.59 7.35
N GLN A 50 -4.27 14.21 8.63
CA GLN A 50 -3.04 13.64 9.17
C GLN A 50 -2.69 12.29 8.54
N VAL A 51 -3.68 11.41 8.38
CA VAL A 51 -3.49 10.11 7.71
C VAL A 51 -3.03 10.31 6.27
N VAL A 52 -3.71 11.16 5.50
CA VAL A 52 -3.34 11.47 4.11
C VAL A 52 -1.92 12.05 4.05
N ALA A 53 -1.58 12.98 4.93
CA ALA A 53 -0.26 13.57 4.98
C ALA A 53 0.83 12.52 5.30
N HIS A 54 0.56 11.61 6.23
CA HIS A 54 1.47 10.53 6.58
C HIS A 54 1.68 9.57 5.41
N THR A 55 0.60 9.12 4.76
CA THR A 55 0.68 8.24 3.60
C THR A 55 1.49 8.86 2.46
N VAL A 56 1.25 10.14 2.14
CA VAL A 56 1.96 10.80 1.03
C VAL A 56 3.43 11.03 1.36
N ARG A 57 3.76 11.45 2.58
CA ARG A 57 5.13 11.85 2.93
C ARG A 57 6.03 10.68 3.33
N ILE A 58 5.46 9.66 3.96
CA ILE A 58 6.21 8.54 4.53
C ILE A 58 6.02 7.31 3.64
N GLU A 59 4.82 6.74 3.63
CA GLU A 59 4.55 5.47 2.97
C GLU A 59 4.86 5.49 1.46
N MET A 60 4.39 6.52 0.74
CA MET A 60 4.66 6.63 -0.69
C MET A 60 6.14 6.93 -1.01
N ALA A 61 6.83 7.66 -0.14
CA ALA A 61 8.26 7.92 -0.31
C ALA A 61 9.08 6.63 -0.11
N ASP A 62 8.71 5.82 0.87
CA ASP A 62 9.33 4.52 1.13
C ASP A 62 9.03 3.52 0.01
N GLU A 63 7.80 3.47 -0.48
CA GLU A 63 7.45 2.62 -1.64
C GLU A 63 8.22 3.06 -2.90
N ALA A 64 8.32 4.36 -3.17
CA ALA A 64 9.09 4.88 -4.30
C ALA A 64 10.57 4.50 -4.22
N ARG A 65 11.16 4.56 -3.01
CA ARG A 65 12.53 4.07 -2.76
C ARG A 65 12.66 2.60 -3.10
N VAL A 66 11.75 1.75 -2.62
CA VAL A 66 11.76 0.31 -2.91
C VAL A 66 11.69 0.06 -4.43
N LEU A 67 10.82 0.76 -5.15
CA LEU A 67 10.70 0.63 -6.61
C LEU A 67 12.01 0.96 -7.33
N VAL A 68 12.70 2.04 -6.93
CA VAL A 68 14.00 2.42 -7.50
C VAL A 68 15.07 1.36 -7.27
N ILE A 69 15.13 0.76 -6.07
CA ILE A 69 16.08 -0.33 -5.79
C ILE A 69 15.80 -1.53 -6.70
N PHE A 70 14.54 -1.94 -6.81
CA PHE A 70 14.17 -3.09 -7.63
C PHE A 70 14.47 -2.84 -9.11
N GLN A 71 14.24 -1.63 -9.61
CA GLN A 71 14.63 -1.24 -10.96
C GLN A 71 16.14 -1.37 -11.18
N ARG A 72 16.96 -0.81 -10.28
CA ARG A 72 18.43 -0.93 -10.37
C ARG A 72 18.91 -2.37 -10.29
N ALA A 73 18.31 -3.17 -9.41
CA ALA A 73 18.61 -4.59 -9.29
C ALA A 73 18.28 -5.34 -10.59
N GLN A 74 17.17 -4.98 -11.25
CA GLN A 74 16.78 -5.53 -12.54
C GLN A 74 17.77 -5.15 -13.64
N GLU A 75 18.19 -3.88 -13.70
CA GLU A 75 19.18 -3.40 -14.67
C GLU A 75 20.51 -4.15 -14.51
N ARG A 76 21.06 -4.21 -13.29
CA ARG A 76 22.32 -4.93 -13.00
C ARG A 76 22.24 -6.43 -13.22
N LEU A 77 21.10 -7.04 -12.89
CA LEU A 77 20.88 -8.46 -13.16
C LEU A 77 20.97 -8.74 -14.66
N LYS A 78 20.34 -7.91 -15.48
CA LYS A 78 20.30 -8.11 -16.94
C LYS A 78 21.66 -7.91 -17.61
N GLU A 79 22.54 -7.09 -17.05
CA GLU A 79 23.94 -7.01 -17.49
C GLU A 79 24.71 -8.33 -17.32
N VAL A 80 24.29 -9.18 -16.38
CA VAL A 80 24.91 -10.49 -16.11
C VAL A 80 24.17 -11.62 -16.83
N LEU A 81 22.84 -11.58 -16.83
CA LEU A 81 21.97 -12.62 -17.37
C LEU A 81 20.70 -12.00 -17.95
N GLU A 82 20.64 -11.95 -19.29
CA GLU A 82 19.47 -11.48 -20.02
C GLU A 82 18.25 -12.36 -19.76
N MET A 83 17.16 -11.74 -19.32
CA MET A 83 15.88 -12.41 -19.06
C MET A 83 14.70 -11.43 -19.09
N PRO A 84 13.46 -11.92 -19.29
CA PRO A 84 12.26 -11.09 -19.18
C PRO A 84 12.13 -10.42 -17.80
N ASP A 85 11.50 -9.24 -17.76
CA ASP A 85 11.29 -8.46 -16.52
C ASP A 85 10.61 -9.26 -15.42
N GLN A 86 9.61 -10.08 -15.78
CA GLN A 86 8.89 -10.90 -14.81
C GLN A 86 9.80 -11.96 -14.17
N ASP A 87 10.72 -12.53 -14.94
CA ASP A 87 11.71 -13.49 -14.44
C ASP A 87 12.76 -12.81 -13.58
N ALA A 88 13.26 -11.64 -14.00
CA ALA A 88 14.21 -10.84 -13.23
C ALA A 88 13.63 -10.49 -11.85
N ASN A 89 12.39 -10.00 -11.80
CA ASN A 89 11.70 -9.69 -10.55
C ASN A 89 11.55 -10.92 -9.64
N ARG A 90 11.27 -12.09 -10.21
CA ARG A 90 11.17 -13.35 -9.47
C ARG A 90 12.52 -13.77 -8.89
N VAL A 91 13.59 -13.63 -9.66
CA VAL A 91 14.97 -13.91 -9.22
C VAL A 91 15.34 -12.97 -8.08
N ILE A 92 15.20 -11.65 -8.26
CA ILE A 92 15.51 -10.63 -7.24
C ILE A 92 14.78 -10.92 -5.93
N ARG A 93 13.46 -11.16 -6.00
CA ARG A 93 12.65 -11.49 -4.82
C ARG A 93 13.15 -12.76 -4.14
N SER A 94 13.38 -13.83 -4.92
CA SER A 94 13.89 -15.09 -4.38
C SER A 94 15.26 -14.92 -3.71
N LEU A 95 16.16 -14.11 -4.25
CA LEU A 95 17.47 -13.87 -3.65
C LEU A 95 17.35 -13.08 -2.35
N LYS A 96 16.55 -12.01 -2.35
CA LYS A 96 16.32 -11.18 -1.15
C LYS A 96 15.69 -11.99 -0.02
N GLU A 97 14.69 -12.82 -0.31
CA GLU A 97 13.99 -13.65 0.68
C GLU A 97 14.83 -14.82 1.20
N ASN A 98 15.74 -15.37 0.38
CA ASN A 98 16.62 -16.49 0.75
C ASN A 98 18.01 -16.04 1.22
N GLY A 99 18.13 -14.82 1.78
CA GLY A 99 19.38 -14.35 2.38
C GLY A 99 20.55 -14.30 1.40
N TRP A 100 20.30 -13.88 0.16
CA TRP A 100 21.28 -13.78 -0.93
C TRP A 100 21.83 -15.13 -1.40
N GLN A 101 21.07 -16.22 -1.25
CA GLN A 101 21.43 -17.54 -1.75
C GLN A 101 20.52 -18.00 -2.90
N VAL A 102 21.12 -18.60 -3.93
CA VAL A 102 20.39 -19.20 -5.05
C VAL A 102 19.74 -20.51 -4.57
N SER A 103 18.43 -20.49 -4.35
CA SER A 103 17.69 -21.67 -3.90
C SER A 103 17.68 -22.78 -4.95
N GLY A 104 17.53 -24.04 -4.52
CA GLY A 104 17.41 -25.17 -5.45
C GLY A 104 16.18 -25.07 -6.37
N LYS A 105 15.10 -24.42 -5.91
CA LYS A 105 13.93 -24.11 -6.74
C LYS A 105 14.27 -23.12 -7.84
N LEU A 106 15.09 -22.12 -7.53
CA LEU A 106 15.54 -21.11 -8.48
C LEU A 106 16.47 -21.73 -9.54
N LYS A 107 17.40 -22.61 -9.13
CA LYS A 107 18.26 -23.37 -10.06
C LYS A 107 17.46 -24.25 -11.01
N LYS A 108 16.43 -24.94 -10.52
CA LYS A 108 15.53 -25.75 -11.36
C LYS A 108 14.75 -24.91 -12.38
N ALA A 109 14.35 -23.69 -12.01
CA ALA A 109 13.63 -22.79 -12.89
C ALA A 109 14.55 -22.11 -13.92
N TYR A 110 15.79 -21.81 -13.53
CA TYR A 110 16.80 -21.15 -14.35
C TYR A 110 18.11 -21.94 -14.27
N PRO A 111 18.27 -23.02 -15.07
CA PRO A 111 19.44 -23.90 -15.01
C PRO A 111 20.77 -23.21 -15.23
N GLN A 112 20.79 -22.02 -15.86
CA GLN A 112 22.01 -21.21 -16.01
C GLN A 112 22.63 -20.89 -14.63
N LEU A 113 21.81 -20.76 -13.59
CA LEU A 113 22.25 -20.48 -12.21
C LEU A 113 22.86 -21.71 -11.50
N GLU A 114 22.98 -22.86 -12.16
CA GLU A 114 23.78 -23.97 -11.66
C GLU A 114 25.28 -23.73 -11.84
N VAL A 115 25.66 -22.88 -12.80
CA VAL A 115 27.04 -22.45 -13.01
C VAL A 115 27.45 -21.53 -11.85
N ILE A 116 28.33 -22.02 -10.98
CA ILE A 116 28.71 -21.35 -9.72
C ILE A 116 29.13 -19.89 -9.96
N HIS A 117 30.05 -19.65 -10.90
CA HIS A 117 30.51 -18.29 -11.19
C HIS A 117 29.42 -17.35 -11.71
N LEU A 118 28.46 -17.88 -12.48
CA LEU A 118 27.34 -17.06 -12.95
C LEU A 118 26.38 -16.75 -11.80
N ALA A 119 26.09 -17.74 -10.96
CA ALA A 119 25.26 -17.57 -9.77
C ALA A 119 25.85 -16.54 -8.80
N GLU A 120 27.16 -16.58 -8.55
CA GLU A 120 27.87 -15.59 -7.73
C GLU A 120 27.75 -14.18 -8.31
N ARG A 121 27.97 -14.01 -9.62
CA ARG A 121 27.83 -12.71 -10.30
C ARG A 121 26.40 -12.18 -10.24
N VAL A 122 25.41 -13.05 -10.40
CA VAL A 122 23.98 -12.69 -10.29
C VAL A 122 23.64 -12.23 -8.87
N VAL A 123 24.09 -12.97 -7.85
CA VAL A 123 23.87 -12.58 -6.45
C VAL A 123 24.51 -11.22 -6.17
N GLU A 124 25.74 -11.01 -6.60
CA GLU A 124 26.47 -9.77 -6.39
C GLU A 124 25.83 -8.57 -7.11
N ALA A 125 25.48 -8.74 -8.39
CA ALA A 125 24.81 -7.71 -9.18
C ALA A 125 23.50 -7.24 -8.54
N VAL A 126 22.70 -8.19 -8.03
CA VAL A 126 21.45 -7.89 -7.35
C VAL A 126 21.72 -7.25 -5.99
N ARG A 127 22.60 -7.84 -5.16
CA ARG A 127 22.87 -7.41 -3.79
C ARG A 127 23.44 -5.99 -3.72
N SER A 128 24.35 -5.64 -4.63
CA SER A 128 24.94 -4.30 -4.70
C SER A 128 23.89 -3.21 -4.89
N ALA A 129 22.80 -3.48 -5.64
CA ALA A 129 21.74 -2.49 -5.84
C ALA A 129 21.01 -2.12 -4.54
N PHE A 130 20.91 -3.08 -3.60
CA PHE A 130 20.31 -2.85 -2.28
C PHE A 130 21.30 -2.16 -1.32
N GLN A 131 22.60 -2.40 -1.47
CA GLN A 131 23.64 -1.81 -0.61
C GLN A 131 23.95 -0.34 -0.98
N ASP A 132 23.95 0.01 -2.26
CA ASP A 132 24.23 1.39 -2.71
C ASP A 132 23.16 2.39 -2.24
N GLN A 133 21.94 1.91 -2.00
CA GLN A 133 20.88 2.70 -1.39
C GLN A 133 21.17 2.97 0.09
N GLU A 134 21.55 1.97 0.87
CA GLU A 134 21.81 2.13 2.31
C GLU A 134 22.89 3.19 2.57
N LEU A 135 23.88 3.28 1.68
CA LEU A 135 24.94 4.30 1.71
C LEU A 135 24.45 5.69 1.31
N GLY A 136 23.50 5.79 0.37
CA GLY A 136 22.92 7.06 -0.06
C GLY A 136 21.88 7.67 0.90
N SER A 137 21.35 6.87 1.84
CA SER A 137 20.40 7.32 2.87
C SER A 137 21.06 7.86 4.15
N GLY A 138 22.39 7.82 4.25
CA GLY A 138 23.14 8.21 5.46
C GLY A 138 23.69 9.63 5.47
N ASP A 139 23.38 10.46 4.46
CA ASP A 139 23.97 11.80 4.25
C ASP A 139 22.93 12.94 4.28
N ASP A 140 21.77 12.73 4.93
CA ASP A 140 20.69 13.72 5.12
C ASP A 140 20.35 13.92 6.61
#